data_AF-A0A814PD20-F1
#
_entry.id   AF-A0A814PD20-F1
#
_cell.length_a   1.000
_cell.length_b   1.000
_cell.length_c   1.000
_cell.angle_alpha   90.00
_cell.angle_beta   90.00
_cell.angle_gamma   90.00
#
_symmetry.space_group_name_H-M   'P 1'
#
loop_
_entity.id
_entity.type
_entity.pdbx_description
1 polymer ?
#
loop_
_entity_poly.entity_id
_entity_poly.type
_entity_poly.pdbx_seq_one_letter_code
_entity_poly.pdbx_strand_id
1 'polypeptide(L)'
;MSAEQSLKNSFTYFGYLAMLEGFALLIFPNLATKLLFLLPLQSPQAEQYARVAGLGLMVIGYYYYIAGKNTLIPFFRELLLIFTVLDFSSLETSFVIFGIQDLLTGLYSYVHLKAFDTEQAKTRK
;
A
#
# COMPACT_ATOMS: atom_id res chain seq x y z
N MET A 1 -15.40 12.74 18.11
CA MET A 1 -15.39 12.02 16.81
C MET A 1 -15.42 10.53 17.13
N SER A 2 -16.26 9.71 16.48
CA SER A 2 -16.30 8.26 16.78
C SER A 2 -15.03 7.57 16.28
N ALA A 3 -14.60 6.50 16.95
CA ALA A 3 -13.42 5.73 16.55
C ALA A 3 -13.53 5.20 15.11
N GLU A 4 -14.75 4.90 14.65
CA GLU A 4 -15.04 4.48 13.28
C GLU A 4 -14.71 5.55 12.25
N GLN A 5 -15.14 6.80 12.52
CA GLN A 5 -14.88 7.91 11.63
C GLN A 5 -13.38 8.22 11.55
N SER A 6 -12.68 8.10 12.68
CA SER A 6 -11.22 8.27 12.73
C SER A 6 -10.51 7.23 11.86
N LEU A 7 -10.91 5.96 11.98
CA LEU A 7 -10.33 4.86 11.22
C LEU A 7 -10.56 5.04 9.70
N LYS A 8 -11.79 5.33 9.28
CA LYS A 8 -12.15 5.59 7.87
C LYS A 8 -11.37 6.75 7.27
N ASN A 9 -11.22 7.84 8.03
CA ASN A 9 -10.45 9.00 7.61
C ASN A 9 -8.95 8.65 7.46
N SER A 10 -8.39 7.88 8.39
CA SER A 10 -7.01 7.38 8.29
C SER A 10 -6.80 6.52 7.06
N PHE A 11 -7.71 5.58 6.76
CA PHE A 11 -7.63 4.76 5.55
C PHE A 11 -7.69 5.59 4.27
N THR A 12 -8.60 6.56 4.23
CA THR A 12 -8.72 7.48 3.09
C THR A 12 -7.43 8.27 2.90
N TYR A 13 -6.83 8.77 3.99
CA TYR A 13 -5.59 9.53 3.96
C TYR A 13 -4.39 8.67 3.52
N PHE A 14 -4.25 7.46 4.08
CA PHE A 14 -3.25 6.49 3.66
C PHE A 14 -3.38 6.13 2.18
N GLY A 15 -4.61 5.96 1.69
CA GLY A 15 -4.86 5.70 0.28
C GLY A 15 -4.36 6.82 -0.62
N TYR A 16 -4.63 8.08 -0.27
CA TYR A 16 -4.10 9.21 -1.04
C TYR A 16 -2.58 9.30 -1.00
N LEU A 17 -1.95 9.04 0.15
CA LEU A 17 -0.49 9.03 0.26
C LEU A 17 0.13 7.95 -0.62
N ALA A 18 -0.39 6.73 -0.57
CA ALA A 18 0.10 5.62 -1.40
C ALA A 18 -0.11 5.89 -2.91
N MET A 19 -1.22 6.51 -3.29
CA MET A 19 -1.43 6.93 -4.69
C MET A 19 -0.44 8.01 -5.12
N LEU A 20 -0.16 9.00 -4.26
CA LEU A 20 0.80 10.07 -4.55
C LEU A 20 2.23 9.52 -4.67
N GLU A 21 2.60 8.61 -3.77
CA GLU A 21 3.89 7.92 -3.77
C GLU A 21 4.05 7.05 -5.02
N GLY A 22 3.03 6.26 -5.36
CA GLY A 22 3.01 5.46 -6.58
C GLY A 22 3.15 6.31 -7.84
N PHE A 23 2.46 7.46 -7.88
CA PHE A 23 2.59 8.42 -8.97
C PHE A 23 4.00 9.04 -9.05
N ALA A 24 4.60 9.38 -7.90
CA ALA A 24 5.96 9.90 -7.85
C ALA A 24 6.97 8.88 -8.37
N LEU A 25 6.83 7.60 -8.01
CA LEU A 25 7.66 6.50 -8.52
C LEU A 25 7.46 6.26 -10.03
N LEU A 26 6.24 6.48 -10.55
CA LEU A 26 5.93 6.33 -11.97
C LEU A 26 6.60 7.40 -12.84
N ILE A 27 6.55 8.66 -12.40
CA ILE A 27 6.99 9.81 -13.21
C ILE A 27 8.45 10.19 -12.92
N PHE A 28 8.84 10.21 -11.65
CA PHE A 28 10.16 10.63 -11.18
C PHE A 28 10.79 9.60 -10.22
N PRO A 29 11.04 8.36 -10.68
CA PRO A 29 11.49 7.25 -9.83
C PRO A 29 12.72 7.59 -8.98
N ASN A 30 13.73 8.26 -9.55
CA ASN A 30 14.94 8.66 -8.81
C ASN A 30 14.70 9.73 -7.74
N LEU A 31 13.77 10.66 -7.99
CA LEU A 31 13.42 11.68 -7.00
C LEU A 31 12.57 11.05 -5.89
N ALA A 32 11.64 10.18 -6.26
CA ALA A 32 10.79 9.47 -5.33
C ALA A 32 11.60 8.58 -4.39
N THR A 33 12.52 7.75 -4.89
CA THR A 33 13.38 6.92 -4.03
C THR A 33 14.23 7.75 -3.08
N LYS A 34 14.75 8.90 -3.53
CA LYS A 34 15.48 9.84 -2.67
C LYS A 34 14.60 10.44 -1.57
N LEU A 35 13.37 10.83 -1.87
CA LEU A 35 12.42 11.37 -0.90
C LEU A 35 11.95 10.31 0.11
N LEU A 36 11.91 9.04 -0.32
CA LEU A 36 11.58 7.88 0.52
C LEU A 36 12.77 7.34 1.32
N PHE A 37 13.92 8.03 1.28
CA PHE A 37 15.17 7.58 1.90
C PHE A 37 15.60 6.16 1.46
N LEU A 38 15.18 5.74 0.26
CA LEU A 38 15.62 4.52 -0.39
C LEU A 38 16.98 4.74 -1.07
N LEU A 39 17.69 3.64 -1.33
CA LEU A 39 18.92 3.69 -2.11
C LEU A 39 18.64 4.22 -3.52
N PRO A 40 19.52 5.08 -4.07
CA PRO A 40 19.38 5.59 -5.43
C PRO A 40 19.44 4.44 -6.43
N LEU A 41 18.61 4.51 -7.46
CA LEU A 41 18.53 3.49 -8.51
C LEU A 41 19.80 3.55 -9.35
N GLN A 42 20.54 2.44 -9.40
CA GLN A 42 21.86 2.42 -10.05
C GLN A 42 21.81 1.94 -11.51
N SER A 43 20.66 1.43 -11.96
CA SER A 43 20.50 0.87 -13.31
C SER A 43 19.20 1.31 -14.00
N PRO A 44 19.15 1.37 -15.34
CA PRO A 44 17.92 1.59 -16.09
C PRO A 44 16.85 0.54 -15.81
N GLN A 45 17.26 -0.69 -15.47
CA GLN A 45 16.36 -1.77 -15.11
C GLN A 45 15.69 -1.53 -13.75
N ALA A 46 16.44 -1.02 -12.77
CA ALA A 46 15.91 -0.59 -11.48
C ALA A 46 14.88 0.54 -11.62
N GLU A 47 15.09 1.45 -12.58
CA GLU A 47 14.11 2.50 -12.91
C GLU A 47 12.79 1.93 -13.44
N GLN A 48 12.85 0.90 -14.29
CA GLN A 48 11.65 0.21 -14.77
C GLN A 48 10.90 -0.48 -13.63
N TYR A 49 11.63 -1.16 -12.73
CA TYR A 49 11.04 -1.77 -11.54
C TYR A 49 10.40 -0.74 -10.61
N ALA A 50 11.03 0.43 -10.44
CA ALA A 50 10.46 1.53 -9.67
C ALA A 50 9.10 1.98 -10.22
N ARG A 51 8.98 2.10 -11.54
CA ARG A 51 7.73 2.48 -12.21
C ARG A 51 6.65 1.41 -12.05
N VAL A 52 7.02 0.13 -12.15
CA VAL A 52 6.10 -1.01 -11.92
C VAL A 52 5.64 -1.03 -10.47
N ALA A 53 6.55 -0.83 -9.51
CA ALA A 53 6.21 -0.69 -8.10
C ALA A 53 5.27 0.51 -7.88
N GLY A 54 5.50 1.63 -8.58
CA GLY A 54 4.64 2.80 -8.57
C GLY A 54 3.21 2.52 -9.03
N LEU A 55 3.03 1.73 -10.10
CA LEU A 55 1.71 1.26 -10.54
C LEU A 55 1.04 0.40 -9.46
N GLY A 56 1.79 -0.51 -8.82
CA GLY A 56 1.30 -1.34 -7.72
C GLY A 56 0.80 -0.49 -6.54
N LEU A 57 1.61 0.47 -6.10
CA LEU A 57 1.26 1.44 -5.06
C LEU A 57 0.01 2.25 -5.38
N MET A 58 -0.17 2.68 -6.63
CA MET A 58 -1.38 3.39 -7.03
C MET A 58 -2.63 2.51 -6.91
N VAL A 59 -2.54 1.24 -7.28
CA VAL A 59 -3.65 0.27 -7.11
C VAL A 59 -3.95 0.04 -5.62
N ILE A 60 -2.91 -0.13 -4.80
CA ILE A 60 -3.03 -0.30 -3.35
C ILE A 60 -3.63 0.95 -2.69
N GLY A 61 -3.17 2.14 -3.08
CA GLY A 61 -3.67 3.40 -2.56
C GLY A 61 -5.12 3.66 -2.93
N TYR A 62 -5.50 3.38 -4.18
CA TYR A 62 -6.90 3.44 -4.61
C TYR A 62 -7.78 2.48 -3.80
N TYR A 63 -7.27 1.29 -3.50
CA TYR A 63 -7.97 0.35 -2.65
C TYR A 63 -8.18 0.88 -1.23
N TYR A 64 -7.15 1.41 -0.56
CA TYR A 64 -7.30 2.01 0.78
C TYR A 64 -8.27 3.18 0.78
N TYR A 65 -8.28 3.98 -0.28
CA TYR A 65 -9.26 5.03 -0.47
C TYR A 65 -10.69 4.47 -0.51
N ILE A 66 -10.93 3.42 -1.31
CA ILE A 66 -12.24 2.75 -1.40
C ILE A 66 -12.61 2.09 -0.06
N ALA A 67 -11.67 1.45 0.64
CA ALA A 67 -11.90 0.83 1.94
C ALA A 67 -12.21 1.85 3.04
N GLY A 68 -11.65 3.06 2.98
CA GLY A 68 -11.99 4.16 3.87
C GLY A 68 -13.37 4.78 3.58
N LYS A 69 -13.79 4.77 2.30
CA LYS A 69 -15.06 5.32 1.83
C LYS A 69 -16.24 4.35 1.96
N ASN A 70 -16.02 3.06 1.73
CA ASN A 70 -17.02 2.00 1.64
C ASN A 70 -16.77 0.87 2.65
N THR A 71 -17.50 -0.24 2.56
CA THR A 71 -17.28 -1.46 3.34
C THR A 71 -16.06 -2.24 2.82
N LEU A 72 -15.33 -2.87 3.73
CA LEU A 72 -14.11 -3.64 3.46
C LEU A 72 -14.28 -4.70 2.38
N ILE A 73 -13.40 -4.70 1.38
CA ILE A 73 -13.27 -5.79 0.40
C ILE A 73 -12.07 -6.66 0.82
N PRO A 74 -12.12 -7.99 0.78
CA PRO A 74 -11.00 -8.84 1.24
C PRO A 74 -9.80 -8.80 0.26
N PHE A 75 -8.93 -7.81 0.42
CA PHE A 75 -7.80 -7.50 -0.46
C PHE A 75 -6.48 -8.24 -0.13
N PHE A 76 -6.37 -8.86 1.04
CA PHE A 76 -5.15 -9.59 1.42
C PHE A 76 -4.78 -10.67 0.40
N ARG A 77 -5.78 -11.25 -0.27
CA ARG A 77 -5.61 -12.23 -1.34
C ARG A 77 -5.07 -11.62 -2.64
N GLU A 78 -5.53 -10.43 -3.02
CA GLU A 78 -5.09 -9.77 -4.26
C GLU A 78 -3.71 -9.15 -4.11
N LEU A 79 -3.39 -8.62 -2.93
CA LEU A 79 -2.05 -8.14 -2.62
C LEU A 79 -1.03 -9.29 -2.68
N LEU A 80 -1.33 -10.45 -2.09
CA LEU A 80 -0.49 -11.64 -2.20
C LEU A 80 -0.30 -12.08 -3.67
N LEU A 81 -1.33 -12.00 -4.49
CA LEU A 81 -1.25 -12.32 -5.93
C LEU A 81 -0.28 -11.39 -6.66
N ILE A 82 -0.39 -10.07 -6.46
CA ILE A 82 0.52 -9.09 -7.08
C ILE A 82 1.96 -9.35 -6.66
N PHE A 83 2.20 -9.63 -5.38
CA PHE A 83 3.53 -9.99 -4.88
C PHE A 83 4.01 -11.30 -5.54
N THR A 84 3.19 -12.35 -5.66
CA THR A 84 3.63 -13.62 -6.28
C THR A 84 3.94 -13.56 -7.78
N VAL A 85 3.39 -12.60 -8.52
CA VAL A 85 3.67 -12.43 -9.96
C VAL A 85 4.95 -11.63 -10.19
N LEU A 86 5.40 -10.84 -9.21
CA LEU A 86 6.65 -10.10 -9.29
C LEU A 86 7.82 -11.03 -8.98
N ASP A 87 8.73 -11.18 -9.95
CA ASP A 87 9.97 -11.90 -9.74
C ASP A 87 10.91 -11.09 -8.82
N PHE A 88 10.91 -11.44 -7.53
CA PHE A 88 11.78 -10.82 -6.52
C PHE A 88 13.26 -11.14 -6.68
N SER A 89 13.64 -12.14 -7.51
CA SER A 89 15.05 -12.47 -7.72
C SER A 89 15.81 -11.35 -8.43
N SER A 90 15.09 -10.48 -9.15
CA SER A 90 15.63 -9.35 -9.91
C SER A 90 15.42 -7.99 -9.25
N LEU A 91 14.76 -7.94 -8.08
CA LEU A 91 14.46 -6.69 -7.38
C LEU A 91 15.66 -6.23 -6.54
N GLU A 92 16.04 -4.96 -6.67
CA GLU A 92 17.04 -4.36 -5.78
C GLU A 92 16.54 -4.45 -4.32
N THR A 93 17.48 -4.64 -3.38
CA THR A 93 17.21 -4.82 -1.95
C THR A 93 16.30 -3.73 -1.36
N SER A 94 16.42 -2.49 -1.85
CA SER A 94 15.58 -1.35 -1.49
C SER A 94 14.10 -1.59 -1.74
N PHE A 95 13.74 -2.20 -2.88
CA PHE A 95 12.34 -2.53 -3.19
C PHE A 95 11.81 -3.71 -2.38
N VAL A 96 12.67 -4.66 -2.01
CA VAL A 96 12.29 -5.76 -1.12
C VAL A 96 11.94 -5.22 0.27
N ILE A 97 12.79 -4.34 0.83
CA ILE A 97 12.53 -3.68 2.12
C ILE A 97 11.24 -2.87 2.06
N PHE A 98 11.07 -2.09 1.01
CA PHE A 98 9.87 -1.30 0.78
C PHE A 98 8.61 -2.18 0.71
N GLY A 99 8.64 -3.25 -0.09
CA GLY A 99 7.53 -4.18 -0.24
C GLY A 99 7.17 -4.89 1.06
N ILE A 100 8.15 -5.27 1.89
CA ILE A 100 7.91 -5.84 3.22
C ILE A 100 7.22 -4.83 4.14
N GLN A 101 7.72 -3.59 4.18
CA GLN A 101 7.11 -2.52 4.98
C GLN A 101 5.64 -2.27 4.56
N ASP A 102 5.37 -2.27 3.26
CA ASP A 102 4.02 -2.06 2.74
C ASP A 102 3.09 -3.25 3.06
N LEU A 103 3.59 -4.49 2.95
CA LEU A 103 2.89 -5.71 3.37
C LEU A 103 2.51 -5.67 4.87
N LEU A 104 3.44 -5.25 5.73
CA LEU A 104 3.21 -5.11 7.17
C LEU A 104 2.15 -4.05 7.46
N THR A 105 2.20 -2.93 6.74
CA THR A 105 1.16 -1.87 6.82
C THR A 105 -0.21 -2.43 6.43
N GLY A 106 -0.29 -3.18 5.33
CA GLY A 106 -1.53 -3.84 4.89
C GLY A 106 -2.06 -4.88 5.86
N LEU A 107 -1.18 -5.67 6.48
CA LEU A 107 -1.56 -6.63 7.51
C LEU A 107 -2.08 -5.95 8.77
N TYR A 108 -1.38 -4.91 9.24
CA TYR A 108 -1.81 -4.11 10.38
C TYR A 108 -3.21 -3.52 10.14
N SER A 109 -3.40 -2.94 8.96
CA SER A 109 -4.67 -2.40 8.51
C SER A 109 -5.79 -3.44 8.52
N TYR A 110 -5.56 -4.62 7.91
CA TYR A 110 -6.55 -5.69 7.86
C TYR A 110 -6.97 -6.19 9.25
N VAL A 111 -6.00 -6.40 10.15
CA VAL A 111 -6.27 -6.88 11.52
C VAL A 111 -7.12 -5.87 12.30
N HIS A 112 -6.77 -4.59 12.27
CA HIS A 112 -7.50 -3.55 13.00
C HIS A 112 -8.90 -3.34 12.43
N LEU A 113 -9.03 -3.35 11.11
CA LEU A 113 -10.31 -3.24 10.42
C LEU A 113 -11.24 -4.42 10.74
N LYS A 114 -10.72 -5.64 10.73
CA LYS A 114 -11.49 -6.85 11.05
C LYS A 114 -11.92 -6.91 12.51
N ALA A 115 -11.05 -6.49 13.43
CA ALA A 115 -11.41 -6.37 14.85
C ALA A 115 -12.57 -5.39 15.04
N PHE A 116 -12.52 -4.26 14.34
CA PHE A 116 -13.55 -3.21 14.41
C PHE A 116 -14.93 -3.70 13.89
N ASP A 117 -14.96 -4.40 12.76
CA ASP A 117 -16.20 -4.97 12.19
C ASP A 117 -16.82 -6.02 13.12
N THR A 118 -15.98 -6.81 13.79
CA THR A 118 -16.41 -7.83 14.76
C THR A 118 -17.06 -7.21 16.01
N GLU A 119 -16.54 -6.09 16.52
CA GLU A 119 -17.16 -5.38 17.65
C GLU A 119 -18.48 -4.69 17.29
N GLN A 120 -18.58 -4.12 16.09
CA GLN A 120 -19.82 -3.56 15.56
C GLN A 120 -20.91 -4.64 15.42
N ALA A 121 -20.55 -5.85 14.97
CA ALA A 121 -21.49 -6.96 14.88
C ALA A 121 -22.03 -7.43 16.25
N LYS A 122 -21.26 -7.25 17.33
CA LYS A 122 -21.68 -7.58 18.70
C LYS A 122 -22.59 -6.52 19.31
N THR A 123 -22.38 -5.24 18.98
CA THR A 123 -23.17 -4.12 19.53
C THR A 123 -24.50 -3.89 18.80
N ARG A 124 -24.68 -4.48 17.61
CA ARG A 124 -25.95 -4.49 16.87
C ARG A 124 -26.89 -5.65 17.22
N LYS A 125 -26.49 -6.56 18.10
CA LYS A 125 -27.32 -7.65 18.64
C LYS A 125 -27.78 -7.27 20.05
#